data_AF-A0AA38IS98-F1
#
_entry.id   AF-A0AA38IS98-F1
#
_cell.length_a   1.000
_cell.length_b   1.000
_cell.length_c   1.000
_cell.angle_alpha   90.00
_cell.angle_beta   90.00
_cell.angle_gamma   90.00
#
_symmetry.space_group_name_H-M   'P 1'
#
loop_
_entity.id
_entity.type
_entity.pdbx_description
1 polymer ?
#
loop_
_entity_poly.entity_id
_entity_poly.type
_entity_poly.pdbx_seq_one_letter_code
_entity_poly.pdbx_strand_id
1 'polypeptide(L)'
;MTRQNTIPFQENYHALIPLWDMCNHTNGTISTAYNPVLDRSECLALRNFKAGEQLFIFYGGRSNADLFVHNGFVFEDNDYDVYWIRLGISKSDPLQEKRNILLNKLSISSTTDFSIRKDAKPIDGQLLAFLRIFNMNEEQLDHWISSVKSGDLECIECAVETTVENKAWTFLQARLKLLLATYKTTLEEDEKLITEAQTPNRLLAIKMRATEKRIIRETLKYVEQFIKH
;
A
#
# COMPACT_ATOMS: atom_id res chain seq x y z
N MET A 1 -11.94 12.72 13.99
CA MET A 1 -11.39 11.75 13.02
C MET A 1 -11.60 10.29 13.44
N THR A 2 -11.25 9.85 14.65
CA THR A 2 -11.17 8.41 15.02
C THR A 2 -12.49 7.62 14.95
N ARG A 3 -13.64 8.31 15.06
CA ARG A 3 -14.98 7.72 15.16
C ARG A 3 -15.99 8.31 14.16
N GLN A 4 -15.52 9.15 13.23
CA GLN A 4 -16.39 9.77 12.24
C GLN A 4 -16.74 8.78 11.12
N ASN A 5 -17.98 8.82 10.64
CA ASN A 5 -18.46 7.97 9.56
C ASN A 5 -19.15 8.83 8.50
N THR A 6 -19.10 8.40 7.24
CA THR A 6 -19.91 9.01 6.18
C THR A 6 -21.19 8.21 6.02
N ILE A 7 -22.34 8.87 6.15
CA ILE A 7 -23.66 8.26 5.95
C ILE A 7 -24.35 8.88 4.73
N PRO A 8 -24.96 8.07 3.85
CA PRO A 8 -25.72 8.56 2.72
C PRO A 8 -27.14 8.93 3.17
N PHE A 9 -27.33 10.17 3.65
CA PHE A 9 -28.63 10.70 4.06
C PHE A 9 -28.96 11.92 3.20
N GLN A 10 -29.66 11.75 2.08
CA GLN A 10 -29.90 12.78 1.03
C GLN A 10 -28.63 13.25 0.30
N GLU A 11 -27.58 13.60 1.06
CA GLU A 11 -26.19 13.82 0.66
C GLU A 11 -25.24 12.99 1.55
N ASN A 12 -23.93 13.04 1.31
CA ASN A 12 -22.93 12.41 2.18
C ASN A 12 -22.65 13.30 3.40
N TYR A 13 -23.16 12.91 4.57
CA TYR A 13 -22.91 13.61 5.83
C TYR A 13 -21.88 12.90 6.70
N HIS A 14 -21.10 13.66 7.46
CA HIS A 14 -20.25 13.11 8.52
C HIS A 14 -21.03 13.01 9.83
N ALA A 15 -21.05 11.81 10.43
CA ALA A 15 -21.78 11.52 11.65
C ALA A 15 -20.94 10.75 12.67
N LEU A 16 -21.29 10.90 13.94
CA LEU A 16 -20.90 9.99 15.02
C LEU A 16 -22.08 9.04 15.25
N ILE A 17 -21.81 7.74 15.34
CA ILE A 17 -22.84 6.70 15.47
C ILE A 17 -22.69 6.08 16.88
N PRO A 18 -23.46 6.56 17.88
CA PRO A 18 -23.35 6.07 19.24
C PRO A 18 -23.60 4.56 19.33
N LEU A 19 -23.08 3.94 20.40
CA LEU A 19 -23.11 2.50 20.66
C LEU A 19 -22.27 1.68 19.66
N TRP A 20 -22.56 1.77 18.37
CA TRP A 20 -21.83 1.04 17.33
C TRP A 20 -20.35 1.40 17.31
N ASP A 21 -20.00 2.68 17.48
CA ASP A 21 -18.62 3.16 17.41
C ASP A 21 -17.73 2.63 18.55
N MET A 22 -18.29 1.97 19.57
CA MET A 22 -17.55 1.28 20.62
C MET A 22 -16.90 -0.03 20.16
N CYS A 23 -17.30 -0.55 19.00
CA CYS A 23 -16.71 -1.77 18.45
C CYS A 23 -15.27 -1.53 17.98
N ASN A 24 -14.35 -2.40 18.38
CA ASN A 24 -12.95 -2.34 17.97
C ASN A 24 -12.72 -2.96 16.58
N HIS A 25 -11.55 -2.67 16.01
CA HIS A 25 -11.13 -3.15 14.69
C HIS A 25 -10.62 -4.60 14.68
N THR A 26 -10.93 -5.34 13.61
CA THR A 26 -10.25 -6.58 13.19
C THR A 26 -10.27 -6.69 11.66
N ASN A 27 -9.39 -7.49 11.05
CA ASN A 27 -9.48 -7.82 9.62
C ASN A 27 -10.83 -8.46 9.26
N GLY A 28 -11.32 -8.16 8.06
CA GLY A 28 -12.57 -8.70 7.55
C GLY A 28 -13.09 -7.90 6.37
N THR A 29 -14.41 -7.90 6.20
CA THR A 29 -15.13 -7.10 5.21
C THR A 29 -16.08 -6.13 5.89
N ILE A 30 -16.44 -5.04 5.22
CA ILE A 30 -17.42 -4.10 5.77
C ILE A 30 -18.76 -4.83 5.96
N SER A 31 -19.26 -4.84 7.19
CA SER A 31 -20.54 -5.46 7.57
C SER A 31 -21.54 -4.46 8.15
N THR A 32 -21.26 -3.16 8.00
CA THR A 32 -22.13 -2.06 8.44
C THR A 32 -22.57 -1.24 7.25
N ALA A 33 -23.85 -0.92 7.17
CA ALA A 33 -24.42 -0.06 6.14
C ALA A 33 -25.53 0.84 6.71
N TYR A 34 -25.87 1.90 5.98
CA TYR A 34 -27.04 2.71 6.28
C TYR A 34 -28.26 2.19 5.53
N ASN A 35 -29.36 1.98 6.23
CA ASN A 35 -30.65 1.60 5.65
C ASN A 35 -31.52 2.87 5.50
N PRO A 36 -31.70 3.39 4.27
CA PRO A 36 -32.44 4.64 4.06
C PRO A 36 -33.96 4.48 4.21
N VAL A 37 -34.50 3.25 4.12
CA VAL A 37 -35.93 2.99 4.28
C VAL A 37 -36.32 3.03 5.76
N LEU A 38 -35.44 2.50 6.62
CA LEU A 38 -35.65 2.45 8.07
C LEU A 38 -34.94 3.57 8.83
N ASP A 39 -34.25 4.47 8.11
CA ASP A 39 -33.51 5.62 8.62
C ASP A 39 -32.55 5.26 9.77
N ARG A 40 -31.74 4.22 9.57
CA ARG A 40 -30.83 3.71 10.62
C ARG A 40 -29.58 3.03 10.06
N SER A 41 -28.52 2.99 10.88
CA SER A 41 -27.36 2.13 10.62
C SER A 41 -27.64 0.69 11.04
N GLU A 42 -27.28 -0.27 10.19
CA GLU A 42 -27.41 -1.69 10.44
C GLU A 42 -26.02 -2.33 10.37
N CYS A 43 -25.66 -3.11 11.39
CA CYS A 43 -24.40 -3.84 11.46
C CYS A 43 -24.70 -5.33 11.61
N LEU A 44 -24.25 -6.12 10.65
CA LEU A 44 -24.26 -7.57 10.73
C LEU A 44 -22.95 -8.06 11.35
N ALA A 45 -23.02 -9.19 12.06
CA ALA A 45 -21.84 -9.80 12.65
C ALA A 45 -20.88 -10.25 11.53
N LEU A 46 -19.61 -9.81 11.61
CA LEU A 46 -18.57 -10.18 10.64
C LEU A 46 -18.31 -11.70 10.60
N ARG A 47 -18.51 -12.35 11.74
CA ARG A 47 -18.36 -13.80 11.95
C ARG A 47 -19.22 -14.23 13.14
N ASN A 48 -19.24 -15.53 13.43
CA ASN A 48 -19.83 -16.02 14.66
C ASN A 48 -19.04 -15.52 15.88
N PHE A 49 -19.74 -15.02 16.90
CA PHE A 49 -19.20 -14.63 18.20
C PHE A 49 -19.84 -15.49 19.30
N LYS A 50 -19.04 -15.99 20.24
CA LYS A 50 -19.55 -16.73 21.40
C LYS A 50 -19.95 -15.75 22.52
N ALA A 51 -20.84 -16.18 23.42
CA ALA A 51 -21.15 -15.40 24.61
C ALA A 51 -19.87 -15.14 25.43
N GLY A 52 -19.66 -13.87 25.82
CA GLY A 52 -18.45 -13.41 26.51
C GLY A 52 -17.28 -13.04 25.60
N GLU A 53 -17.39 -13.27 24.28
CA GLU A 53 -16.39 -12.83 23.31
C GLU A 53 -16.60 -11.35 22.95
N GLN A 54 -15.51 -10.61 22.72
CA GLN A 54 -15.58 -9.23 22.25
C GLN A 54 -16.11 -9.17 20.82
N LEU A 55 -17.07 -8.29 20.58
CA LEU A 55 -17.58 -7.94 19.26
C LEU A 55 -16.58 -7.01 18.55
N PHE A 56 -16.13 -7.40 17.36
CA PHE A 56 -15.28 -6.58 16.49
C PHE A 56 -15.97 -6.29 15.16
N ILE A 57 -15.55 -5.20 14.52
CA ILE A 57 -15.94 -4.82 13.17
C ILE A 57 -14.69 -4.54 12.32
N PHE A 58 -14.84 -4.54 10.99
CA PHE A 58 -13.78 -4.07 10.10
C PHE A 58 -13.97 -2.59 9.80
N TYR A 59 -12.94 -1.78 10.06
CA TYR A 59 -12.98 -0.32 9.84
C TYR A 59 -12.74 0.09 8.37
N GLY A 60 -12.48 -0.89 7.49
CA GLY A 60 -12.08 -0.67 6.11
C GLY A 60 -10.61 -0.96 5.87
N GLY A 61 -10.25 -1.13 4.59
CA GLY A 61 -8.88 -1.40 4.15
C GLY A 61 -8.00 -0.17 4.26
N ARG A 62 -7.52 0.09 5.49
CA ARG A 62 -6.69 1.24 5.85
C ARG A 62 -5.27 0.76 6.14
N SER A 63 -4.27 1.53 5.74
CA SER A 63 -2.88 1.24 6.09
C SER A 63 -2.63 1.43 7.58
N ASN A 64 -1.54 0.87 8.13
CA ASN A 64 -1.16 1.20 9.50
C ASN A 64 -0.76 2.67 9.65
N ALA A 65 -0.28 3.33 8.60
CA ALA A 65 -0.04 4.77 8.63
C ALA A 65 -1.35 5.55 8.87
N ASP A 66 -2.43 5.16 8.17
CA ASP A 66 -3.75 5.75 8.35
C ASP A 66 -4.33 5.44 9.73
N LEU A 67 -4.25 4.17 10.18
CA LEU A 67 -4.76 3.77 11.49
C LEU A 67 -4.00 4.47 12.63
N PHE A 68 -2.68 4.63 12.47
CA PHE A 68 -1.84 5.29 13.47
C PHE A 68 -2.20 6.77 13.60
N VAL A 69 -2.25 7.51 12.48
CA VAL A 69 -2.52 8.95 12.48
C VAL A 69 -3.99 9.25 12.76
N HIS A 70 -4.91 8.47 12.17
CA HIS A 70 -6.34 8.79 12.16
C HIS A 70 -7.18 8.00 13.16
N ASN A 71 -6.68 6.87 13.67
CA ASN A 71 -7.40 6.05 14.66
C ASN A 71 -6.61 5.83 15.97
N GLY A 72 -5.34 6.23 16.03
CA GLY A 72 -4.52 6.19 17.24
C GLY A 72 -4.03 4.79 17.63
N PHE A 73 -3.94 3.85 16.68
CA PHE A 73 -3.40 2.51 16.94
C PHE A 73 -2.64 1.93 15.74
N VAL A 74 -1.83 0.91 15.99
CA VAL A 74 -1.15 0.12 14.95
C VAL A 74 -1.66 -1.31 15.05
N PHE A 75 -2.11 -1.88 13.92
CA PHE A 75 -2.60 -3.24 13.83
C PHE A 75 -1.56 -4.11 13.10
N GLU A 76 -0.77 -4.86 13.86
CA GLU A 76 0.41 -5.56 13.34
C GLU A 76 0.05 -6.61 12.28
N ASP A 77 -1.12 -7.25 12.44
CA ASP A 77 -1.66 -8.25 11.53
C ASP A 77 -2.56 -7.64 10.43
N ASN A 78 -2.45 -6.34 10.16
CA ASN A 78 -3.24 -5.68 9.11
C ASN A 78 -2.98 -6.28 7.73
N ASP A 79 -4.02 -6.83 7.10
CA ASP A 79 -3.95 -7.44 5.75
C ASP A 79 -3.92 -6.38 4.64
N TYR A 80 -4.27 -5.12 4.98
CA TYR A 80 -4.36 -3.99 4.07
C TYR A 80 -3.21 -2.99 4.28
N ASP A 81 -2.16 -3.39 4.99
CA ASP A 81 -1.03 -2.51 5.24
C ASP A 81 -0.21 -2.28 3.96
N VAL A 82 0.23 -1.05 3.78
CA VAL A 82 1.02 -0.64 2.62
C VAL A 82 2.13 0.33 3.01
N TYR A 83 3.22 0.29 2.26
CA TYR A 83 4.25 1.32 2.30
C TYR A 83 4.17 2.18 1.03
N TRP A 84 4.07 3.50 1.20
CA TRP A 84 3.98 4.43 0.07
C TRP A 84 5.38 4.81 -0.44
N ILE A 85 5.60 4.66 -1.74
CA ILE A 85 6.85 5.02 -2.42
C ILE A 85 6.57 6.03 -3.53
N ARG A 86 7.15 7.23 -3.40
CA ARG A 86 7.10 8.24 -4.46
C ARG A 86 8.19 8.00 -5.49
N LEU A 87 7.79 7.84 -6.75
CA LEU A 87 8.69 7.74 -7.91
C LEU A 87 8.29 8.75 -8.98
N GLY A 88 9.25 9.16 -9.82
CA GLY A 88 8.96 10.06 -10.93
C GLY A 88 10.09 10.11 -11.96
N ILE A 89 9.74 10.61 -13.15
CA ILE A 89 10.68 10.85 -14.25
C ILE A 89 11.36 12.20 -14.04
N SER A 90 12.70 12.21 -14.01
CA SER A 90 13.45 13.46 -13.88
C SER A 90 13.24 14.37 -15.09
N LYS A 91 13.12 15.68 -14.86
CA LYS A 91 13.10 16.68 -15.95
C LYS A 91 14.41 16.72 -16.76
N SER A 92 15.50 16.18 -16.20
CA SER A 92 16.79 16.07 -16.86
C SER A 92 16.98 14.77 -17.65
N ASP A 93 16.00 13.86 -17.63
CA ASP A 93 16.06 12.61 -18.42
C ASP A 93 15.91 12.95 -19.92
N PRO A 94 16.87 12.60 -20.79
CA PRO A 94 16.77 12.85 -22.22
C PRO A 94 15.56 12.19 -22.89
N LEU A 95 15.05 11.09 -22.31
CA LEU A 95 13.89 10.35 -22.81
C LEU A 95 12.59 10.72 -22.07
N GLN A 96 12.58 11.80 -21.29
CA GLN A 96 11.46 12.19 -20.44
C GLN A 96 10.14 12.29 -21.21
N GLU A 97 10.14 12.88 -22.39
CA GLU A 97 8.93 13.03 -23.22
C GLU A 97 8.36 11.67 -23.63
N LYS A 98 9.20 10.77 -24.17
CA LYS A 98 8.79 9.42 -24.58
C LYS A 98 8.27 8.60 -23.40
N ARG A 99 8.94 8.65 -22.24
CA ARG A 99 8.47 8.00 -21.02
C ARG A 99 7.11 8.53 -20.59
N ASN A 100 6.91 9.85 -20.59
CA ASN A 100 5.65 10.48 -20.23
C ASN A 100 4.50 10.10 -21.18
N ILE A 101 4.76 10.03 -22.49
CA ILE A 101 3.76 9.58 -23.48
C ILE A 101 3.29 8.17 -23.13
N LEU A 102 4.22 7.25 -22.87
CA LEU A 102 3.88 5.87 -22.55
C LEU A 102 3.19 5.73 -21.19
N LEU A 103 3.64 6.47 -20.16
CA LEU A 103 2.99 6.50 -18.85
C LEU A 103 1.55 7.02 -18.94
N ASN A 104 1.32 8.11 -19.68
CA ASN A 104 -0.02 8.69 -19.88
C ASN A 104 -0.97 7.71 -20.58
N LYS A 105 -0.45 6.89 -21.51
CA LYS A 105 -1.23 5.82 -22.17
C LYS A 105 -1.72 4.76 -21.17
N LEU A 106 -1.03 4.59 -20.05
CA LEU A 106 -1.40 3.70 -18.95
C LEU A 106 -2.11 4.44 -17.80
N SER A 107 -2.48 5.71 -17.99
CA SER A 107 -3.04 6.56 -16.93
C SER A 107 -2.15 6.71 -15.69
N ILE A 108 -0.83 6.57 -15.86
CA ILE A 108 0.16 6.75 -14.80
C ILE A 108 0.75 8.17 -14.93
N SER A 109 0.76 8.94 -13.83
CA SER A 109 1.37 10.27 -13.83
C SER A 109 2.90 10.19 -13.80
N SER A 110 3.56 11.19 -14.38
CA SER A 110 5.03 11.27 -14.45
C SER A 110 5.72 11.35 -13.09
N THR A 111 5.00 11.76 -12.05
CA THR A 111 5.37 11.63 -10.63
C THR A 111 4.16 11.11 -9.88
N THR A 112 4.28 9.96 -9.24
CA THR A 112 3.16 9.23 -8.63
C THR A 112 3.61 8.59 -7.30
N ASP A 113 2.68 8.52 -6.36
CA ASP A 113 2.81 7.69 -5.16
C ASP A 113 2.30 6.28 -5.46
N PHE A 114 3.21 5.32 -5.44
CA PHE A 114 2.88 3.91 -5.56
C PHE A 114 2.78 3.28 -4.18
N SER A 115 2.08 2.16 -4.09
CA SER A 115 1.96 1.39 -2.85
C SER A 115 2.70 0.06 -2.97
N ILE A 116 3.39 -0.33 -1.90
CA ILE A 116 3.98 -1.64 -1.72
C ILE A 116 3.15 -2.36 -0.67
N ARG A 117 2.47 -3.44 -1.04
CA ARG A 117 1.52 -4.12 -0.16
C ARG A 117 2.21 -5.13 0.76
N LYS A 118 1.66 -5.33 1.95
CA LYS A 118 1.99 -6.45 2.82
C LYS A 118 1.31 -7.74 2.34
N ASP A 119 1.69 -8.23 1.16
CA ASP A 119 1.14 -9.45 0.58
C ASP A 119 2.24 -10.30 -0.11
N ALA A 120 1.87 -11.44 -0.69
CA ALA A 120 2.79 -12.30 -1.42
C ALA A 120 3.23 -11.73 -2.79
N LYS A 121 2.55 -10.68 -3.28
CA LYS A 121 2.78 -10.03 -4.58
C LYS A 121 2.78 -8.51 -4.38
N PRO A 122 3.81 -7.96 -3.70
CA PRO A 122 3.77 -6.63 -3.10
C PRO A 122 3.70 -5.48 -4.11
N ILE A 123 3.93 -5.76 -5.39
CA ILE A 123 4.03 -4.78 -6.49
C ILE A 123 2.78 -4.90 -7.35
N ASP A 124 2.02 -3.81 -7.51
CA ASP A 124 0.93 -3.76 -8.49
C ASP A 124 1.43 -3.55 -9.93
N GLY A 125 0.50 -3.69 -10.88
CA GLY A 125 0.78 -3.50 -12.28
C GLY A 125 1.24 -2.10 -12.65
N GLN A 126 0.70 -1.05 -12.01
CA GLN A 126 1.12 0.32 -12.30
C GLN A 126 2.56 0.60 -11.86
N LEU A 127 2.94 0.15 -10.66
CA LEU A 127 4.33 0.24 -10.21
C LEU A 127 5.25 -0.58 -11.11
N LEU A 128 4.85 -1.80 -11.49
CA LEU A 128 5.63 -2.63 -12.42
C LEU A 128 5.82 -1.96 -13.77
N ALA A 129 4.75 -1.44 -14.37
CA ALA A 129 4.80 -0.72 -15.64
C ALA A 129 5.68 0.52 -15.54
N PHE A 130 5.56 1.30 -14.46
CA PHE A 130 6.42 2.45 -14.21
C PHE A 130 7.90 2.04 -14.16
N LEU A 131 8.24 0.98 -13.43
CA LEU A 131 9.62 0.49 -13.31
C LEU A 131 10.19 0.02 -14.66
N ARG A 132 9.39 -0.68 -15.46
CA ARG A 132 9.75 -1.08 -16.82
C ARG A 132 10.01 0.13 -17.70
N ILE A 133 9.03 1.05 -17.78
CA ILE A 133 9.11 2.27 -18.59
C ILE A 133 10.29 3.13 -18.16
N PHE A 134 10.57 3.23 -16.86
CA PHE A 134 11.72 3.98 -16.33
C PHE A 134 13.07 3.44 -16.82
N ASN A 135 13.16 2.14 -17.11
CA ASN A 135 14.40 1.45 -17.47
C ASN A 135 14.55 1.11 -18.97
N MET A 136 13.54 1.44 -19.79
CA MET A 136 13.60 1.28 -21.24
C MET A 136 14.59 2.25 -21.90
N ASN A 137 15.19 1.82 -23.00
CA ASN A 137 15.91 2.69 -23.93
C ASN A 137 14.92 3.33 -24.95
N GLU A 138 15.46 4.14 -25.86
CA GLU A 138 14.64 4.86 -26.85
C GLU A 138 13.86 3.93 -27.80
N GLU A 139 14.52 2.92 -28.37
CA GLU A 139 13.90 1.96 -29.31
C GLU A 139 12.74 1.19 -28.65
N GLN A 140 12.92 0.79 -27.40
CA GLN A 140 11.91 0.10 -26.59
C GLN A 140 10.71 1.00 -26.29
N LEU A 141 10.96 2.26 -25.94
CA LEU A 141 9.89 3.22 -25.76
C LEU A 141 9.09 3.41 -27.05
N ASP A 142 9.76 3.57 -28.19
CA ASP A 142 9.09 3.73 -29.49
C ASP A 142 8.23 2.52 -29.86
N HIS A 143 8.73 1.31 -29.58
CA HIS A 143 7.98 0.07 -29.75
C HIS A 143 6.69 0.06 -28.89
N TRP A 144 6.80 0.35 -27.59
CA TRP A 144 5.65 0.28 -26.69
C TRP A 144 4.67 1.45 -26.85
N ILE A 145 5.14 2.62 -27.26
CA ILE A 145 4.30 3.77 -27.62
C ILE A 145 3.41 3.41 -28.82
N SER A 146 3.98 2.79 -29.85
CA SER A 146 3.24 2.39 -31.06
C SER A 146 2.40 1.11 -30.88
N SER A 147 2.75 0.25 -29.92
CA SER A 147 2.03 -1.00 -29.65
C SER A 147 0.63 -0.78 -29.09
N VAL A 148 -0.37 -1.49 -29.61
CA VAL A 148 -1.74 -1.53 -29.03
C VAL A 148 -1.80 -2.30 -27.71
N LYS A 149 -0.73 -3.06 -27.38
CA LYS A 149 -0.63 -3.91 -26.20
C LYS A 149 0.12 -3.25 -25.04
N SER A 150 0.27 -1.92 -25.03
CA SER A 150 1.00 -1.24 -23.96
C SER A 150 0.48 -1.55 -22.55
N GLY A 151 -0.82 -1.86 -22.40
CA GLY A 151 -1.41 -2.29 -21.13
C GLY A 151 -0.81 -3.58 -20.58
N ASP A 152 -0.23 -4.44 -21.42
CA ASP A 152 0.44 -5.66 -20.98
C ASP A 152 1.66 -5.33 -20.09
N LEU A 153 2.22 -4.11 -20.15
CA LEU A 153 3.31 -3.68 -19.26
C LEU A 153 2.95 -3.71 -17.77
N GLU A 154 1.67 -3.77 -17.42
CA GLU A 154 1.19 -3.95 -16.04
C GLU A 154 1.19 -5.42 -15.59
N CYS A 155 1.28 -6.37 -16.53
CA CYS A 155 1.18 -7.81 -16.27
C CYS A 155 2.56 -8.41 -15.99
N ILE A 156 2.70 -9.16 -14.90
CA ILE A 156 3.99 -9.79 -14.53
C ILE A 156 4.45 -10.81 -15.58
N GLU A 157 3.52 -11.45 -16.28
CA GLU A 157 3.78 -12.41 -17.36
C GLU A 157 4.08 -11.76 -18.72
N CYS A 158 4.06 -10.42 -18.81
CA CYS A 158 4.36 -9.72 -20.05
C CYS A 158 5.76 -10.06 -20.56
N ALA A 159 5.85 -10.39 -21.85
CA ALA A 159 7.12 -10.63 -22.53
C ALA A 159 7.82 -9.29 -22.79
N VAL A 160 8.61 -8.85 -21.82
CA VAL A 160 9.53 -7.72 -21.93
C VAL A 160 10.96 -8.27 -22.00
N GLU A 161 11.85 -7.54 -22.66
CA GLU A 161 13.25 -7.94 -22.78
C GLU A 161 13.89 -8.11 -21.41
N THR A 162 14.66 -9.19 -21.24
CA THR A 162 15.29 -9.55 -19.96
C THR A 162 16.19 -8.45 -19.41
N THR A 163 16.77 -7.62 -20.28
CA THR A 163 17.59 -6.47 -19.87
C THR A 163 16.76 -5.37 -19.19
N VAL A 164 15.53 -5.13 -19.62
CA VAL A 164 14.61 -4.15 -19.00
C VAL A 164 14.10 -4.70 -17.68
N GLU A 165 13.68 -5.96 -17.65
CA GLU A 165 13.26 -6.65 -16.41
C GLU A 165 14.34 -6.59 -15.34
N ASN A 166 15.57 -7.02 -15.66
CA ASN A 166 16.67 -6.99 -14.71
C ASN A 166 16.95 -5.57 -14.19
N LYS A 167 16.93 -4.56 -15.07
CA LYS A 167 17.13 -3.16 -14.65
C LYS A 167 15.98 -2.65 -13.77
N ALA A 168 14.73 -2.98 -14.09
CA ALA A 168 13.55 -2.61 -13.31
C ALA A 168 13.61 -3.17 -11.89
N TRP A 169 13.89 -4.47 -11.74
CA TRP A 169 14.02 -5.12 -10.44
C TRP A 169 15.24 -4.64 -9.67
N THR A 170 16.39 -4.45 -10.35
CA THR A 170 17.62 -3.93 -9.72
C THR A 170 17.41 -2.50 -9.21
N PHE A 171 16.73 -1.65 -9.98
CA PHE A 171 16.38 -0.29 -9.57
C PHE A 171 15.50 -0.31 -8.32
N LEU A 172 14.43 -1.12 -8.31
CA LEU A 172 13.56 -1.24 -7.16
C LEU A 172 14.32 -1.77 -5.93
N GLN A 173 15.16 -2.79 -6.09
CA GLN A 173 15.98 -3.32 -5.01
C GLN A 173 16.90 -2.24 -4.40
N ALA A 174 17.61 -1.48 -5.24
CA ALA A 174 18.47 -0.39 -4.80
C ALA A 174 17.66 0.70 -4.06
N ARG A 175 16.48 1.04 -4.59
CA ARG A 175 15.59 2.03 -3.97
C ARG A 175 15.08 1.59 -2.61
N LEU A 176 14.67 0.33 -2.45
CA LEU A 176 14.23 -0.24 -1.17
C LEU A 176 15.37 -0.29 -0.15
N LYS A 177 16.59 -0.67 -0.57
CA LYS A 177 17.79 -0.63 0.29
C LYS A 177 18.10 0.79 0.76
N LEU A 178 18.01 1.78 -0.13
CA LEU A 178 18.18 3.18 0.22
C LEU A 178 17.13 3.66 1.22
N LEU A 179 15.86 3.28 1.04
CA LEU A 179 14.78 3.62 1.97
C LEU A 179 15.05 3.02 3.37
N LEU A 180 15.45 1.75 3.46
CA LEU A 180 15.81 1.14 4.75
C LEU A 180 16.97 1.88 5.42
N ALA A 181 17.98 2.29 4.66
CA ALA A 181 19.13 3.02 5.19
C ALA A 181 18.78 4.41 5.75
N THR A 182 17.60 4.97 5.44
CA THR A 182 17.15 6.24 6.04
C THR A 182 16.62 6.09 7.47
N TYR A 183 16.28 4.87 7.91
CA TYR A 183 15.83 4.63 9.27
C TYR A 183 17.02 4.65 10.23
N LYS A 184 16.81 5.29 11.40
CA LYS A 184 17.83 5.35 12.46
C LYS A 184 18.03 4.02 13.19
N THR A 185 17.11 3.08 13.02
CA THR A 185 17.11 1.76 13.65
C THR A 185 16.77 0.68 12.63
N THR A 186 17.33 -0.50 12.86
CA THR A 186 17.00 -1.74 12.17
C THR A 186 15.65 -2.30 12.62
N LEU A 187 15.12 -3.28 11.90
CA LEU A 187 13.89 -3.96 12.32
C LEU A 187 14.12 -4.74 13.62
N GLU A 188 15.26 -5.42 13.73
CA GLU A 188 15.66 -6.21 14.89
C GLU A 188 15.76 -5.35 16.17
N GLU A 189 16.34 -4.15 16.07
CA GLU A 189 16.37 -3.19 17.19
C GLU A 189 14.97 -2.76 17.61
N ASP A 190 14.06 -2.55 16.66
CA ASP A 190 12.70 -2.16 16.96
C ASP A 190 11.88 -3.30 17.58
N GLU A 191 12.05 -4.53 17.08
CA GLU A 191 11.43 -5.72 17.66
C GLU A 191 11.91 -5.94 19.09
N LYS A 192 13.19 -5.70 19.37
CA LYS A 192 13.70 -5.69 20.74
C LYS A 192 13.03 -4.60 21.58
N LEU A 193 12.98 -3.36 21.09
CA LEU A 193 12.37 -2.23 21.81
C LEU A 193 10.87 -2.43 22.11
N ILE A 194 10.15 -3.17 21.27
CA ILE A 194 8.73 -3.53 21.47
C ILE A 194 8.55 -4.43 22.69
N THR A 195 9.51 -5.32 22.97
CA THR A 195 9.47 -6.23 24.13
C THR A 195 9.86 -5.56 25.45
N GLU A 196 10.51 -4.40 25.38
CA GLU A 196 10.93 -3.62 26.55
C GLU A 196 9.78 -2.75 27.09
N ALA A 197 9.94 -2.28 28.33
CA ALA A 197 8.98 -1.35 28.92
C ALA A 197 8.98 -0.01 28.16
N GLN A 198 7.87 0.32 27.51
CA GLN A 198 7.66 1.58 26.80
C GLN A 198 6.38 2.26 27.30
N THR A 199 6.31 3.58 27.14
CA THR A 199 5.01 4.26 27.26
C THR A 199 4.10 3.87 26.09
N PRO A 200 2.76 3.88 26.24
CA PRO A 200 1.85 3.45 25.18
C PRO A 200 2.08 4.14 23.84
N ASN A 201 2.24 5.47 23.84
CA ASN A 201 2.46 6.23 22.61
C ASN A 201 3.81 5.94 21.97
N ARG A 202 4.86 5.71 22.78
CA ARG A 202 6.18 5.33 22.27
C ARG A 202 6.13 3.94 21.66
N LEU A 203 5.42 3.01 22.28
CA LEU A 203 5.22 1.67 21.75
C LEU A 203 4.54 1.71 20.38
N LEU A 204 3.48 2.51 20.21
CA LEU A 204 2.81 2.67 18.91
C LEU A 204 3.74 3.22 17.84
N ALA A 205 4.55 4.24 18.16
CA ALA A 205 5.51 4.80 17.21
C ALA A 205 6.59 3.78 16.80
N ILE A 206 7.07 2.94 17.73
CA ILE A 206 8.03 1.87 17.44
C ILE A 206 7.37 0.80 16.56
N LYS A 207 6.15 0.37 16.88
CA LYS A 207 5.39 -0.60 16.07
C LYS A 207 5.19 -0.08 14.64
N MET A 208 4.78 1.18 14.48
CA MET A 208 4.55 1.79 13.16
C MET A 208 5.82 1.76 12.30
N ARG A 209 6.96 2.23 12.81
CA ARG A 209 8.21 2.18 12.02
C ARG A 209 8.71 0.75 11.79
N ALA A 210 8.36 -0.21 12.67
CA ALA A 210 8.71 -1.62 12.50
C ALA A 210 7.90 -2.25 11.36
N THR A 211 6.58 -1.97 11.28
CA THR A 211 5.74 -2.48 10.19
C THR A 211 6.20 -1.97 8.82
N GLU A 212 6.57 -0.68 8.71
CA GLU A 212 7.16 -0.12 7.48
C GLU A 212 8.41 -0.89 7.03
N LYS A 213 9.38 -1.08 7.93
CA LYS A 213 10.61 -1.82 7.63
C LYS A 213 10.33 -3.27 7.26
N ARG A 214 9.34 -3.90 7.90
CA ARG A 214 8.94 -5.28 7.59
C ARG A 214 8.41 -5.39 6.16
N ILE A 215 7.51 -4.49 5.74
CA ILE A 215 7.01 -4.45 4.34
C ILE A 215 8.17 -4.30 3.35
N ILE A 216 9.09 -3.36 3.60
CA ILE A 216 10.23 -3.14 2.70
C ILE A 216 11.13 -4.39 2.63
N ARG A 217 11.41 -5.04 3.77
CA ARG A 217 12.23 -6.26 3.82
C ARG A 217 11.60 -7.45 3.12
N GLU A 218 10.31 -7.70 3.33
CA GLU A 218 9.62 -8.79 2.62
C GLU A 218 9.55 -8.50 1.11
N THR A 219 9.36 -7.24 0.73
CA THR A 219 9.41 -6.83 -0.68
C THR A 219 10.80 -7.02 -1.28
N LEU A 220 11.88 -6.76 -0.54
CA LEU A 220 13.23 -7.05 -1.02
C LEU A 220 13.42 -8.54 -1.33
N LYS A 221 12.94 -9.44 -0.46
CA LYS A 221 12.98 -10.89 -0.71
C LYS A 221 12.17 -11.29 -1.94
N TYR A 222 11.03 -10.64 -2.18
CA TYR A 222 10.24 -10.84 -3.39
C TYR A 222 11.04 -10.40 -4.64
N VAL A 223 11.59 -9.20 -4.62
CA VAL A 223 12.36 -8.62 -5.75
C VAL A 223 13.60 -9.45 -6.09
N GLU A 224 14.29 -10.00 -5.08
CA GLU A 224 15.48 -10.85 -5.26
C GLU A 224 15.22 -12.09 -6.11
N GLN A 225 13.99 -12.59 -6.17
CA GLN A 225 13.62 -13.76 -6.99
C GLN A 225 13.66 -13.46 -8.49
N PHE A 226 13.58 -12.18 -8.88
CA PHE A 226 13.52 -11.74 -10.28
C PHE A 226 14.88 -11.27 -10.82
N ILE A 227 15.86 -11.00 -9.95
CA ILE A 227 17.19 -10.54 -10.36
C ILE A 227 18.06 -11.76 -10.65
N LYS A 228 18.39 -11.99 -11.91
CA LYS A 228 19.37 -13.03 -12.29
C LYS A 228 20.78 -12.48 -12.10
N HIS A 229 21.60 -13.21 -11.35
CA HIS A 229 23.04 -12.96 -11.21
C HIS A 229 23.82 -13.37 -12.46
#